data_AF-A0A923TU65-F1
#
_entry.id   AF-A0A923TU65-F1
#
_cell.length_a   1.000
_cell.length_b   1.000
_cell.length_c   1.000
_cell.angle_alpha   90.00
_cell.angle_beta   90.00
_cell.angle_gamma   90.00
#
_symmetry.space_group_name_H-M   'P 1'
#
loop_
_entity.id
_entity.type
_entity.pdbx_description
1 polymer ?
#
loop_
_entity_poly.entity_id
_entity_poly.type
_entity_poly.pdbx_seq_one_letter_code
_entity_poly.pdbx_strand_id
1 'polypeptide(L)'
;DDDLRTDFAGVFGFCASGEATIPEGGVIFANELFAMLKTQQLSIGALNDDATDYRQRLRVAANEDEQDAAIQMIAMKRLAKTCNKNLDAAFAALFPETLQASLALSVAA
;
A
#
# COMPACT_ATOMS: atom_id res chain seq x y z
N ASP A 1 -14.76 -12.59 1.24
CA ASP A 1 -16.18 -12.63 0.82
C ASP A 1 -16.71 -11.23 1.09
N ASP A 2 -16.00 -10.24 0.52
CA ASP A 2 -15.98 -8.88 1.08
C ASP A 2 -16.68 -7.99 0.05
N ASP A 3 -18.00 -7.88 0.19
CA ASP A 3 -18.80 -6.96 -0.62
C ASP A 3 -18.79 -5.58 0.04
N LEU A 4 -18.05 -4.66 -0.59
CA LEU A 4 -17.93 -3.27 -0.15
C LEU A 4 -19.26 -2.58 0.05
N ARG A 5 -20.28 -2.91 -0.76
CA ARG A 5 -21.61 -2.28 -0.63
C ARG A 5 -22.32 -2.72 0.64
N THR A 6 -22.02 -3.94 1.09
CA THR A 6 -22.54 -4.49 2.34
C THR A 6 -21.73 -3.94 3.52
N ASP A 7 -20.40 -4.00 3.47
CA ASP A 7 -19.51 -3.60 4.57
C ASP A 7 -19.55 -2.09 4.87
N PHE A 8 -19.75 -1.27 3.83
CA PHE A 8 -19.78 0.19 3.93
C PHE A 8 -21.15 0.79 3.55
N ALA A 9 -22.24 0.04 3.75
CA ALA A 9 -23.58 0.44 3.35
C ALA A 9 -23.98 1.87 3.80
N GLY A 10 -23.56 2.28 5.01
CA GLY A 10 -23.82 3.63 5.52
C GLY A 10 -23.12 4.74 4.72
N VAL A 11 -21.90 4.51 4.25
CA VAL A 11 -21.15 5.45 3.41
C VAL A 11 -21.78 5.56 2.03
N PHE A 12 -22.15 4.43 1.43
CA PHE A 12 -22.86 4.41 0.15
C PHE A 12 -24.24 5.09 0.26
N GLY A 13 -24.97 4.86 1.35
CA GLY A 13 -26.24 5.53 1.63
C GLY A 13 -26.09 7.05 1.79
N PHE A 14 -25.02 7.50 2.47
CA PHE A 14 -24.72 8.92 2.58
C PHE A 14 -24.36 9.53 1.21
N CYS A 15 -23.57 8.84 0.37
CA CYS A 15 -23.27 9.32 -0.98
C CYS A 15 -24.51 9.40 -1.87
N ALA A 16 -25.50 8.53 -1.66
CA ALA A 16 -26.77 8.58 -2.39
C ALA A 16 -27.61 9.85 -2.09
N SER A 17 -27.31 10.58 -1.01
CA SER A 17 -27.91 11.91 -0.74
C SER A 17 -27.36 13.03 -1.64
N GLY A 18 -26.22 12.80 -2.31
CA GLY A 18 -25.52 13.80 -3.11
C GLY A 18 -24.53 14.68 -2.34
N GLU A 19 -24.41 14.54 -1.02
CA GLU A 19 -23.47 15.32 -0.20
C GLU A 19 -22.01 14.86 -0.34
N ALA A 20 -21.77 13.63 -0.77
CA ALA A 20 -20.46 13.06 -0.99
C ALA A 20 -20.45 12.11 -2.20
N THR A 21 -19.26 11.82 -2.71
CA THR A 21 -19.06 10.87 -3.81
C THR A 21 -18.04 9.82 -3.40
N ILE A 22 -18.31 8.56 -3.73
CA ILE A 22 -17.38 7.45 -3.54
C ILE A 22 -17.04 6.83 -4.91
N PRO A 23 -15.77 6.89 -5.36
CA PRO A 23 -15.38 6.19 -6.58
C PRO A 23 -15.29 4.69 -6.32
N GLU A 24 -15.80 3.87 -7.24
CA GLU A 24 -15.84 2.41 -7.08
C GLU A 24 -14.45 1.77 -6.89
N GLY A 25 -13.39 2.41 -7.39
CA GLY A 25 -12.01 1.94 -7.27
C GLY A 25 -11.20 2.54 -6.10
N GLY A 26 -11.78 3.46 -5.32
CA GLY A 26 -11.10 4.19 -4.24
C GLY A 26 -10.93 3.39 -2.96
N VAL A 27 -10.55 2.11 -3.07
CA VAL A 27 -10.64 1.13 -1.99
C VAL A 27 -9.26 0.65 -1.60
N ILE A 28 -8.96 0.67 -0.31
CA ILE A 28 -7.74 0.09 0.26
C ILE A 28 -8.13 -1.18 1.01
N PHE A 29 -7.61 -2.32 0.58
CA PHE A 29 -7.90 -3.60 1.21
C PHE A 29 -7.05 -3.81 2.46
N ALA A 30 -7.56 -4.60 3.40
CA ALA A 30 -6.77 -5.05 4.53
C ALA A 30 -5.53 -5.80 4.04
N ASN A 31 -4.38 -5.46 4.60
CA ASN A 31 -3.10 -6.07 4.27
C ASN A 31 -2.27 -6.23 5.55
N GLU A 32 -1.74 -7.43 5.78
CA GLU A 32 -0.91 -7.74 6.95
C GLU A 32 0.30 -6.81 7.07
N LEU A 33 0.79 -6.27 5.94
CA LEU A 33 1.88 -5.30 5.93
C LEU A 33 1.62 -4.11 6.86
N PHE A 34 0.38 -3.61 6.95
CA PHE A 34 0.07 -2.46 7.81
C PHE A 34 0.32 -2.76 9.30
N ALA A 35 0.01 -3.98 9.74
CA ALA A 35 0.32 -4.43 11.09
C ALA A 35 1.83 -4.58 11.30
N MET A 36 2.55 -5.16 10.32
CA MET A 36 4.00 -5.32 10.39
C MET A 36 4.74 -3.97 10.43
N LEU A 37 4.32 -3.01 9.60
CA LEU A 37 4.85 -1.64 9.57
C LEU A 37 4.68 -0.94 10.93
N LYS A 38 3.51 -1.10 11.56
CA LYS A 38 3.24 -0.56 12.90
C LYS A 38 4.18 -1.15 13.95
N THR A 39 4.36 -2.47 13.95
CA THR A 39 5.26 -3.16 14.89
C THR A 39 6.71 -2.69 14.73
N GLN A 40 7.16 -2.48 13.49
CA GLN A 40 8.51 -2.01 13.18
C GLN A 40 8.67 -0.49 13.25
N GLN A 41 7.59 0.27 13.49
CA GLN A 41 7.56 1.73 13.45
C GLN A 41 8.12 2.29 12.12
N LEU A 42 7.82 1.63 11.01
CA LEU A 42 8.26 2.01 9.67
C LEU A 42 7.09 2.55 8.85
N SER A 43 7.37 3.52 7.97
CA SER A 43 6.45 3.91 6.91
C SER A 43 6.65 3.00 5.69
N ILE A 44 5.60 2.87 4.86
CA ILE A 44 5.73 2.15 3.59
C ILE A 44 6.74 2.81 2.64
N GLY A 45 6.84 4.14 2.67
CA GLY A 45 7.85 4.89 1.91
C GLY A 45 9.27 4.51 2.34
N ALA A 46 9.55 4.51 3.64
CA ALA A 46 10.85 4.09 4.16
C ALA A 46 11.18 2.63 3.80
N LEU A 47 10.18 1.73 3.84
CA LEU A 47 10.35 0.33 3.42
C LEU A 47 10.65 0.19 1.92
N ASN A 48 10.04 1.04 1.09
CA ASN A 48 10.27 1.08 -0.37
C ASN A 48 11.67 1.62 -0.71
N ASP A 49 12.12 2.66 0.00
CA ASP A 49 13.41 3.32 -0.24
C ASP A 49 14.62 2.53 0.32
N ASP A 50 14.36 1.60 1.23
CA ASP A 50 15.40 0.77 1.81
C ASP A 50 16.07 -0.15 0.77
N ALA A 51 17.33 0.13 0.47
CA ALA A 51 18.12 -0.59 -0.53
C ALA A 51 18.82 -1.87 0.01
N THR A 52 18.58 -2.24 1.27
CA THR A 52 19.27 -3.37 1.91
C THR A 52 18.93 -4.70 1.24
N ASP A 53 19.96 -5.47 0.84
CA ASP A 53 19.79 -6.84 0.38
C ASP A 53 19.61 -7.81 1.56
N TYR A 54 18.37 -7.96 1.99
CA TYR A 54 18.04 -8.88 3.08
C TYR A 54 18.25 -10.36 2.74
N ARG A 55 18.31 -10.74 1.45
CA ARG A 55 18.67 -12.13 1.09
C ARG A 55 20.15 -12.38 1.34
N GLN A 56 21.00 -11.39 1.07
CA GLN A 56 22.39 -11.45 1.47
C GLN A 56 22.53 -11.44 3.00
N ARG A 57 21.82 -10.55 3.72
CA ARG A 57 21.84 -10.52 5.19
C ARG A 57 21.44 -11.86 5.80
N LEU A 58 20.40 -12.50 5.27
CA LEU A 58 19.97 -13.82 5.72
C LEU A 58 21.07 -14.89 5.55
N ARG A 59 21.82 -14.84 4.45
CA ARG A 59 22.91 -15.80 4.18
C ARG A 59 24.10 -15.66 5.12
N VAL A 60 24.36 -14.44 5.62
CA VAL A 60 25.52 -14.14 6.47
C VAL A 60 25.16 -13.96 7.95
N ALA A 61 23.90 -14.17 8.31
CA ALA A 61 23.40 -14.00 9.67
C ALA A 61 24.12 -14.94 10.65
N ALA A 62 24.56 -14.40 11.78
CA ALA A 62 25.36 -15.12 12.76
C ALA A 62 24.52 -15.89 13.80
N ASN A 63 23.24 -15.53 13.94
CA ASN A 63 22.32 -16.07 14.96
C ASN A 63 20.88 -16.08 14.43
N GLU A 64 19.99 -16.71 15.20
CA GLU A 64 18.57 -16.85 14.84
C GLU A 64 17.85 -15.50 14.79
N ASP A 65 18.14 -14.57 15.72
CA ASP A 65 17.53 -13.24 15.74
C ASP A 65 17.83 -12.44 14.45
N GLU A 66 19.06 -12.51 13.95
CA GLU A 66 19.47 -11.89 12.69
C GLU A 66 18.80 -12.54 11.47
N GLN A 67 18.60 -13.87 11.51
CA GLN A 67 17.88 -14.59 10.47
C GLN A 67 16.41 -14.17 10.45
N ASP A 68 15.75 -14.13 11.60
CA ASP A 68 14.34 -13.76 11.74
C ASP A 68 14.10 -12.31 11.29
N ALA A 69 14.97 -11.40 11.69
CA ALA A 69 14.91 -10.01 11.24
C ALA A 69 15.04 -9.89 9.71
N ALA A 70 15.95 -10.66 9.09
CA ALA A 70 16.11 -10.65 7.64
C ALA A 70 14.90 -11.28 6.91
N ILE A 71 14.36 -12.39 7.42
CA ILE A 71 13.16 -13.04 6.89
C ILE A 71 11.96 -12.09 6.95
N GLN A 72 11.77 -11.41 8.09
CA GLN A 72 10.69 -10.47 8.28
C GLN A 72 10.75 -9.32 7.27
N MET A 73 11.93 -8.74 7.05
CA MET A 73 12.10 -7.66 6.07
C MET A 73 11.88 -8.14 4.64
N ILE A 74 12.27 -9.37 4.29
CA ILE A 74 11.95 -9.97 2.99
C ILE A 74 10.44 -10.11 2.81
N ALA A 75 9.73 -10.59 3.83
CA ALA A 75 8.27 -10.74 3.80
C ALA A 75 7.59 -9.37 3.63
N MET A 76 7.99 -8.36 4.42
CA MET A 76 7.46 -7.01 4.33
C MET A 76 7.69 -6.40 2.94
N LYS A 77 8.90 -6.50 2.37
CA LYS A 77 9.18 -5.99 1.01
C LYS A 77 8.34 -6.67 -0.06
N ARG A 78 8.02 -7.97 0.10
CA ARG A 78 7.13 -8.68 -0.83
C ARG A 78 5.69 -8.19 -0.74
N LEU A 79 5.17 -8.01 0.47
CA LEU A 79 3.82 -7.48 0.69
C LEU A 79 3.69 -6.00 0.27
N ALA A 80 4.77 -5.22 0.42
CA ALA A 80 4.81 -3.82 -0.02
C ALA A 80 4.48 -3.68 -1.51
N LYS A 81 4.93 -4.62 -2.35
CA LYS A 81 4.64 -4.58 -3.79
C LYS A 81 3.14 -4.66 -4.11
N THR A 82 2.39 -5.53 -3.43
CA THR A 82 0.94 -5.64 -3.66
C THR A 82 0.18 -4.52 -2.96
N CYS A 83 0.64 -4.09 -1.78
CA CYS A 83 0.08 -2.94 -1.08
C CYS A 83 0.20 -1.65 -1.92
N ASN A 84 1.39 -1.33 -2.43
CA ASN A 84 1.62 -0.14 -3.28
C ASN A 84 0.70 -0.16 -4.51
N LYS A 85 0.54 -1.31 -5.19
CA LYS A 85 -0.39 -1.41 -6.33
C LYS A 85 -1.83 -1.05 -5.97
N ASN A 86 -2.30 -1.45 -4.78
CA ASN A 86 -3.64 -1.11 -4.33
C ASN A 86 -3.75 0.37 -3.93
N LEU A 87 -2.73 0.92 -3.26
CA LEU A 87 -2.66 2.34 -2.94
C LEU A 87 -2.66 3.21 -4.21
N ASP A 88 -1.87 2.84 -5.22
CA ASP A 88 -1.80 3.52 -6.51
C ASP A 88 -3.15 3.46 -7.24
N ALA A 89 -3.82 2.30 -7.23
CA ALA A 89 -5.14 2.14 -7.83
C ALA A 89 -6.22 2.98 -7.12
N ALA A 90 -6.22 2.99 -5.78
CA ALA A 90 -7.14 3.80 -4.99
C ALA A 90 -6.90 5.31 -5.23
N PHE A 91 -5.63 5.73 -5.29
CA PHE A 91 -5.28 7.11 -5.61
C PHE A 91 -5.73 7.52 -7.01
N ALA A 92 -5.48 6.68 -8.02
CA ALA A 92 -5.90 6.94 -9.39
C ALA A 92 -7.43 7.02 -9.54
N ALA A 93 -8.18 6.21 -8.77
CA ALA A 93 -9.64 6.28 -8.75
C ALA A 93 -10.19 7.55 -8.09
N LEU A 94 -9.47 8.10 -7.10
CA LEU A 94 -9.84 9.35 -6.41
C LEU A 94 -9.45 10.59 -7.22
N PHE A 95 -8.33 10.54 -7.95
CA PHE A 95 -7.76 11.71 -8.61
C PHE A 95 -7.41 11.47 -10.10
N PRO A 96 -8.37 11.04 -10.95
CA PRO A 96 -8.10 10.68 -12.34
C PRO A 96 -7.50 11.83 -13.18
N GLU A 97 -7.84 13.09 -12.89
CA GLU A 97 -7.30 14.27 -13.59
C GLU A 97 -5.88 14.65 -13.15
N THR A 98 -5.49 14.37 -11.89
CA THR A 98 -4.12 14.68 -11.41
C THR A 98 -3.05 13.82 -12.09
N LEU A 99 -3.42 12.61 -12.53
CA LEU A 99 -2.55 11.74 -13.33
C LEU A 99 -2.33 12.31 -14.74
N GLN A 100 -3.36 12.92 -15.35
CA GLN A 100 -3.24 13.58 -16.66
C GLN A 100 -2.35 14.83 -16.58
N ALA A 101 -2.46 15.61 -15.51
CA ALA A 101 -1.64 16.81 -15.31
C ALA A 101 -0.15 16.48 -15.08
N SER A 102 0.17 15.41 -14.33
CA SER A 102 1.57 15.01 -14.10
C SER A 102 2.23 14.38 -15.34
N LEU A 103 1.48 13.59 -16.13
CA LEU A 103 1.93 13.06 -17.42
C LEU A 103 2.14 14.16 -18.47
N ALA A 104 1.28 15.18 -18.50
CA ALA A 104 1.45 16.32 -19.40
C ALA A 104 2.72 17.13 -19.09
N LEU A 105 3.11 17.23 -17.81
CA LEU A 105 4.30 17.97 -17.39
C LEU A 105 5.61 17.20 -17.67
N SER A 106 5.60 15.86 -17.63
CA SER A 106 6.80 15.05 -17.91
C SER A 106 7.09 14.86 -19.41
N VAL A 107 6.08 15.02 -20.28
CA VAL A 107 6.24 14.99 -21.75
C VAL A 107 6.69 16.35 -22.31
N ALA A 108 6.52 17.43 -21.54
CA ALA A 108 6.86 18.79 -21.93
C ALA A 108 8.28 19.25 -21.47
N ALA A 109 9.01 18.41 -20.74
CA ALA A 109 10.37 18.66 -20.22
C ALA A 109 11.39 17.76 -20.92
#